data_AF-A0A936HLY8-F1
#
_entry.id   AF-A0A936HLY8-F1
#
_cell.length_a   1.000
_cell.length_b   1.000
_cell.length_c   1.000
_cell.angle_alpha   90.00
_cell.angle_beta   90.00
_cell.angle_gamma   90.00
#
_symmetry.space_group_name_H-M   'P 1'
#
loop_
_entity.id
_entity.type
_entity.pdbx_description
1 polymer ?
#
loop_
_entity_poly.entity_id
_entity_poly.type
_entity_poly.pdbx_seq_one_letter_code
_entity_poly.pdbx_strand_id
1 'polypeptide(L)'
;MSGSEVGRMLHEEHEATLSVLNELEGIILDRAPDQPMDVEDPDDRGHLERLIHVIDRDVNRHFSFEEEVLFPILRQRGAGDMVDLLTHEHQAIRPLAGGLDIIVRDALDAGFDAASWGEFRDQVMELMERESFHIQKEEMGLIRALNVLVDAETDQELAARYKDYTP
;
A
#
# COMPACT_ATOMS: atom_id res chain seq x y z
N MET A 1 3.06 23.66 16.23
CA MET A 1 1.88 22.88 15.84
C MET A 1 2.29 21.43 15.97
N SER A 2 1.57 20.64 16.76
CA SER A 2 1.71 19.18 16.71
C SER A 2 1.17 18.70 15.37
N GLY A 3 1.83 17.72 14.74
CA GLY A 3 1.32 17.11 13.52
C GLY A 3 0.04 16.30 13.78
N SER A 4 -0.69 15.98 12.72
CA SER A 4 -1.83 15.07 12.72
C SER A 4 -1.41 13.66 13.18
N GLU A 5 -2.09 13.10 14.18
CA GLU A 5 -1.82 11.75 14.66
C GLU A 5 -2.27 10.69 13.66
N VAL A 6 -3.43 10.86 13.01
CA VAL A 6 -3.84 9.94 11.94
C VAL A 6 -2.86 10.04 10.76
N GLY A 7 -2.43 11.26 10.41
CA GLY A 7 -1.39 11.46 9.39
C GLY A 7 -0.07 10.79 9.72
N ARG A 8 0.38 10.82 10.99
CA ARG A 8 1.57 10.09 11.43
C ARG A 8 1.40 8.57 11.27
N MET A 9 0.22 8.03 11.58
CA MET A 9 -0.05 6.61 11.43
C MET A 9 -0.07 6.17 9.95
N LEU A 10 -0.69 6.96 9.07
CA LEU A 10 -0.69 6.69 7.62
C LEU A 10 0.74 6.75 7.08
N HIS A 11 1.52 7.75 7.50
CA HIS A 11 2.93 7.87 7.15
C HIS A 11 3.77 6.65 7.56
N GLU A 12 3.58 6.13 8.77
CA GLU A 12 4.28 4.92 9.23
C GLU A 12 3.90 3.69 8.40
N GLU A 13 2.65 3.58 7.96
CA GLU A 13 2.22 2.52 7.03
C GLU A 13 2.86 2.69 5.64
N HIS A 14 2.92 3.92 5.10
CA HIS A 14 3.62 4.21 3.85
C HIS A 14 5.09 3.85 3.87
N GLU A 15 5.82 4.21 4.93
CA GLU A 15 7.23 3.86 5.08
C GLU A 15 7.43 2.33 5.09
N ALA A 16 6.54 1.61 5.75
CA ALA A 16 6.57 0.15 5.80
C ALA A 16 6.32 -0.48 4.41
N THR A 17 5.31 0.01 3.68
CA THR A 17 5.01 -0.42 2.30
C THR A 17 6.20 -0.19 1.38
N LEU A 18 6.74 1.04 1.35
CA LEU A 18 7.87 1.38 0.50
C LEU A 18 9.10 0.54 0.83
N SER A 19 9.36 0.24 2.11
CA SER A 19 10.47 -0.63 2.51
C SER A 19 10.34 -2.03 1.90
N VAL A 20 9.15 -2.64 2.00
CA VAL A 20 8.91 -3.99 1.47
C VAL A 20 9.02 -4.01 -0.06
N LEU A 21 8.42 -3.03 -0.74
CA LEU A 21 8.45 -2.97 -2.21
C LEU A 21 9.86 -2.72 -2.75
N ASN A 22 10.65 -1.86 -2.12
CA ASN A 22 12.05 -1.62 -2.50
C ASN A 22 12.95 -2.85 -2.26
N GLU A 23 12.74 -3.57 -1.15
CA GLU A 23 13.44 -4.84 -0.90
C GLU A 23 13.15 -5.87 -1.99
N LEU A 24 11.87 -6.02 -2.36
CA LEU A 24 11.45 -6.95 -3.41
C LEU A 24 11.96 -6.56 -4.79
N GLU A 25 11.96 -5.26 -5.12
CA GLU A 25 12.57 -4.76 -6.36
C GLU A 25 14.04 -5.19 -6.44
N GLY A 26 14.82 -4.96 -5.37
CA GLY A 26 16.23 -5.36 -5.32
C GLY A 26 16.42 -6.86 -5.59
N ILE A 27 15.61 -7.71 -4.94
CA ILE A 27 15.66 -9.17 -5.14
C ILE A 27 15.32 -9.55 -6.59
N ILE A 28 14.30 -8.93 -7.17
CA ILE A 28 13.85 -9.21 -8.53
C ILE A 28 14.87 -8.78 -9.58
N LEU A 29 15.57 -7.66 -9.33
CA LEU A 29 16.61 -7.14 -10.20
C LEU A 29 17.93 -7.91 -10.09
N ASP A 30 18.25 -8.43 -8.91
CA ASP A 30 19.47 -9.21 -8.67
C ASP A 30 19.35 -10.67 -9.18
N ARG A 31 18.13 -11.18 -9.37
CA ARG A 31 17.88 -12.53 -9.87
C ARG A 31 17.83 -12.58 -11.40
N ALA A 32 18.40 -13.66 -11.95
CA ALA A 32 18.22 -13.97 -13.36
C ALA A 32 16.73 -14.29 -13.68
N PRO A 33 16.25 -14.03 -14.91
CA PRO A 33 14.85 -14.30 -15.26
C PRO A 33 14.40 -15.75 -15.07
N ASP A 34 15.32 -16.71 -15.09
CA ASP A 34 15.08 -18.14 -14.89
C ASP A 34 15.36 -18.63 -13.45
N GLN A 35 15.61 -17.71 -12.52
CA GLN A 35 15.87 -18.00 -11.12
C GLN A 35 14.74 -17.43 -10.24
N PRO A 36 13.61 -18.15 -10.10
CA PRO A 36 12.54 -17.74 -9.20
C PRO A 36 12.99 -17.69 -7.75
N MET A 37 12.22 -16.98 -6.92
CA MET A 37 12.31 -17.12 -5.46
C MET A 37 11.98 -18.56 -5.06
N ASP A 38 12.75 -19.11 -4.13
CA ASP A 38 12.56 -20.45 -3.60
C ASP A 38 11.68 -20.38 -2.36
N VAL A 39 10.44 -20.83 -2.45
CA VAL A 39 9.52 -20.75 -1.31
C VAL A 39 9.93 -21.64 -0.14
N GLU A 40 10.80 -22.63 -0.34
CA GLU A 40 11.35 -23.45 0.74
C GLU A 40 12.51 -22.75 1.47
N ASP A 41 13.10 -21.71 0.86
CA ASP A 41 14.03 -20.82 1.53
C ASP A 41 13.28 -19.86 2.47
N PRO A 42 13.62 -19.81 3.77
CA PRO A 42 12.90 -18.97 4.73
C PRO A 42 12.94 -17.47 4.45
N ASP A 43 14.01 -16.97 3.83
CA ASP A 43 14.14 -15.55 3.54
C ASP A 43 13.20 -15.19 2.38
N ASP A 44 13.24 -15.96 1.29
CA ASP A 44 12.35 -15.78 0.14
C ASP A 44 10.87 -15.91 0.54
N ARG A 45 10.50 -16.95 1.31
CA ARG A 45 9.14 -17.10 1.87
C ARG A 45 8.75 -15.89 2.71
N GLY A 46 9.65 -15.41 3.56
CA GLY A 46 9.39 -14.24 4.40
C GLY A 46 9.15 -12.95 3.60
N HIS A 47 9.81 -12.77 2.46
CA HIS A 47 9.56 -11.64 1.56
C HIS A 47 8.17 -11.70 0.92
N LEU A 48 7.75 -12.89 0.47
CA LEU A 48 6.42 -13.13 -0.09
C LEU A 48 5.30 -12.92 0.95
N GLU A 49 5.49 -13.39 2.17
CA GLU A 49 4.54 -13.17 3.27
C GLU A 49 4.42 -11.69 3.64
N ARG A 50 5.53 -10.94 3.61
CA ARG A 50 5.49 -9.47 3.81
C ARG A 50 4.75 -8.75 2.70
N LEU A 51 4.88 -9.21 1.44
CA LEU A 51 4.09 -8.65 0.33
C LEU A 51 2.59 -8.87 0.52
N ILE A 52 2.17 -10.07 0.92
CA ILE A 52 0.77 -10.32 1.28
C ILE A 52 0.31 -9.36 2.39
N HIS A 53 1.14 -9.16 3.41
CA HIS A 53 0.81 -8.23 4.48
C HIS A 53 0.62 -6.78 4.00
N VAL A 54 1.46 -6.31 3.06
CA VAL A 54 1.31 -5.00 2.42
C VAL A 54 -0.01 -4.92 1.66
N ILE A 55 -0.36 -5.94 0.87
CA ILE A 55 -1.63 -5.95 0.12
C ILE A 55 -2.83 -5.89 1.08
N ASP A 56 -2.81 -6.68 2.15
CA ASP A 56 -3.90 -6.74 3.13
C ASP A 56 -4.02 -5.45 3.96
N ARG A 57 -2.89 -4.86 4.37
CA ARG A 57 -2.88 -3.65 5.22
C ARG A 57 -3.07 -2.37 4.44
N ASP A 58 -2.31 -2.20 3.38
CA ASP A 58 -2.26 -0.94 2.65
C ASP A 58 -3.38 -0.91 1.61
N VAL A 59 -3.29 -1.75 0.58
CA VAL A 59 -4.23 -1.67 -0.54
C VAL A 59 -5.68 -1.96 -0.12
N ASN A 60 -5.88 -2.90 0.79
CA ASN A 60 -7.22 -3.27 1.23
C ASN A 60 -7.68 -2.39 2.39
N ARG A 61 -7.01 -2.43 3.55
CA ARG A 61 -7.48 -1.72 4.75
C ARG A 61 -7.24 -0.21 4.68
N HIS A 62 -6.05 0.25 4.27
CA HIS A 62 -5.71 1.69 4.23
C HIS A 62 -6.64 2.42 3.26
N PHE A 63 -6.69 1.99 2.00
CA PHE A 63 -7.55 2.64 1.00
C PHE A 63 -9.03 2.65 1.41
N SER A 64 -9.51 1.57 2.04
CA SER A 64 -10.90 1.53 2.51
C SER A 64 -11.15 2.51 3.64
N PHE A 65 -10.23 2.63 4.60
CA PHE A 65 -10.34 3.65 5.65
C PHE A 65 -10.39 5.05 5.05
N GLU A 66 -9.51 5.34 4.10
CA GLU A 66 -9.48 6.63 3.47
C GLU A 66 -10.76 6.94 2.71
N GLU A 67 -11.20 6.05 1.83
CA GLU A 67 -12.40 6.23 1.02
C GLU A 67 -13.68 6.34 1.85
N GLU A 68 -13.81 5.54 2.90
CA GLU A 68 -15.04 5.45 3.70
C GLU A 68 -15.10 6.46 4.85
N VAL A 69 -13.94 6.90 5.34
CA VAL A 69 -13.84 7.71 6.56
C VAL A 69 -13.18 9.05 6.28
N LEU A 70 -11.96 9.05 5.75
CA LEU A 70 -11.13 10.24 5.67
C LEU A 70 -11.55 11.19 4.54
N PHE A 71 -11.70 10.64 3.34
CA PHE A 71 -12.03 11.36 2.11
C PHE A 71 -13.38 12.10 2.20
N PRO A 72 -14.45 11.54 2.78
CA PRO A 72 -15.69 12.28 3.00
C PRO A 72 -15.49 13.56 3.83
N ILE A 73 -14.65 13.51 4.87
CA ILE A 73 -14.35 14.67 5.72
C ILE A 73 -13.53 15.69 4.94
N LEU A 74 -12.47 15.25 4.27
CA LEU A 74 -11.58 16.14 3.51
C LEU A 74 -12.31 16.82 2.34
N ARG A 75 -13.19 16.10 1.64
CA ARG A 75 -14.02 16.68 0.58
C ARG A 75 -14.92 17.79 1.12
N GLN A 76 -15.56 17.59 2.27
CA GLN A 76 -16.39 18.62 2.92
C GLN A 76 -15.58 19.85 3.34
N ARG A 77 -14.27 19.67 3.59
CA ARG A 77 -13.34 20.73 3.98
C ARG A 77 -12.55 21.33 2.79
N GLY A 78 -12.96 21.06 1.56
CA GLY A 78 -12.45 21.73 0.35
C GLY A 78 -11.35 20.99 -0.39
N ALA A 79 -11.03 19.75 -0.04
CA ALA A 79 -10.00 18.94 -0.70
C ALA A 79 -10.57 17.98 -1.79
N GLY A 80 -11.69 18.36 -2.43
CA GLY A 80 -12.42 17.50 -3.37
C GLY A 80 -11.58 16.97 -4.53
N ASP A 81 -10.85 17.85 -5.23
CA ASP A 81 -10.06 17.46 -6.41
C ASP A 81 -8.94 16.46 -6.07
N MET A 82 -8.32 16.61 -4.89
CA MET A 82 -7.30 15.68 -4.39
C MET A 82 -7.92 14.32 -4.04
N VAL A 83 -9.07 14.33 -3.36
CA VAL A 83 -9.82 13.10 -3.04
C VAL A 83 -10.22 12.36 -4.32
N ASP A 84 -10.69 13.07 -5.35
CA ASP A 84 -11.09 12.47 -6.62
C ASP A 84 -9.90 11.80 -7.34
N LEU A 85 -8.74 12.46 -7.32
CA LEU A 85 -7.49 11.93 -7.87
C LEU A 85 -7.06 10.65 -7.15
N LEU A 86 -6.95 10.67 -5.82
CA LEU A 86 -6.48 9.53 -5.03
C LEU A 86 -7.46 8.35 -5.13
N THR A 87 -8.77 8.60 -5.08
CA THR A 87 -9.78 7.56 -5.29
C THR A 87 -9.65 6.88 -6.66
N HIS A 88 -9.33 7.64 -7.71
CA HIS A 88 -9.11 7.07 -9.04
C HIS A 88 -7.86 6.19 -9.09
N GLU A 89 -6.82 6.55 -8.34
CA GLU A 89 -5.59 5.77 -8.23
C GLU A 89 -5.80 4.47 -7.46
N HIS A 90 -6.53 4.50 -6.35
CA HIS A 90 -6.93 3.28 -5.62
C HIS A 90 -7.66 2.29 -6.54
N GLN A 91 -8.58 2.78 -7.37
CA GLN A 91 -9.29 1.94 -8.35
C GLN A 91 -8.37 1.28 -9.38
N ALA A 92 -7.26 1.92 -9.72
CA ALA A 92 -6.29 1.40 -10.67
C ALA A 92 -5.27 0.45 -10.00
N ILE A 93 -4.96 0.67 -8.73
CA ILE A 93 -4.01 -0.12 -7.94
C ILE A 93 -4.64 -1.43 -7.43
N ARG A 94 -5.87 -1.38 -6.90
CA ARG A 94 -6.55 -2.55 -6.29
C ARG A 94 -6.53 -3.81 -7.17
N PRO A 95 -6.83 -3.76 -8.49
CA PRO A 95 -6.79 -4.95 -9.33
C PRO A 95 -5.38 -5.56 -9.48
N LEU A 96 -4.33 -4.73 -9.46
CA LEU A 96 -2.94 -5.19 -9.54
C LEU A 96 -2.56 -5.91 -8.25
N ALA A 97 -2.86 -5.32 -7.10
CA ALA A 97 -2.62 -5.94 -5.81
C ALA A 97 -3.40 -7.25 -5.64
N GLY A 98 -4.65 -7.30 -6.10
CA GLY A 98 -5.47 -8.52 -6.08
C GLY A 98 -4.92 -9.63 -6.99
N GLY A 99 -4.39 -9.28 -8.16
CA GLY A 99 -3.69 -10.24 -9.03
C GLY A 99 -2.44 -10.80 -8.38
N LEU A 100 -1.65 -9.91 -7.76
CA LEU A 100 -0.40 -10.26 -7.10
C LEU A 100 -0.63 -11.14 -5.87
N ASP A 101 -1.68 -10.88 -5.08
CA ASP A 101 -2.07 -11.72 -3.94
C ASP A 101 -2.33 -13.17 -4.35
N ILE A 102 -3.04 -13.38 -5.46
CA ILE A 102 -3.31 -14.71 -6.03
C ILE A 102 -1.99 -15.39 -6.41
N ILE A 103 -1.14 -14.72 -7.18
CA ILE A 103 0.14 -15.27 -7.64
C ILE A 103 1.03 -15.67 -6.46
N VAL A 104 1.13 -14.80 -5.45
CA VAL A 104 1.99 -15.04 -4.28
C VAL A 104 1.46 -16.19 -3.43
N ARG A 105 0.15 -16.28 -3.22
CA ARG A 105 -0.46 -17.38 -2.46
C ARG A 105 -0.31 -18.71 -3.19
N ASP A 106 -0.52 -18.74 -4.50
CA ASP A 106 -0.31 -19.94 -5.32
C ASP A 106 1.17 -20.36 -5.29
N ALA A 107 2.10 -19.41 -5.38
CA ALA A 107 3.53 -19.68 -5.26
C ALA A 107 3.91 -20.20 -3.87
N LEU A 108 3.35 -19.66 -2.78
CA LEU A 108 3.63 -20.13 -1.42
C LEU A 108 3.16 -21.59 -1.17
N ASP A 109 2.18 -22.06 -1.93
CA ASP A 109 1.68 -23.45 -1.87
C ASP A 109 2.46 -24.39 -2.80
N ALA A 110 2.71 -23.98 -4.05
CA ALA A 110 3.20 -24.86 -5.10
C ALA A 110 4.59 -24.49 -5.68
N GLY A 111 5.17 -23.37 -5.25
CA GLY A 111 6.36 -22.76 -5.83
C GLY A 111 6.06 -21.97 -7.11
N PHE A 112 7.04 -21.20 -7.57
CA PHE A 112 6.98 -20.53 -8.86
C PHE A 112 7.39 -21.45 -10.01
N ASP A 113 6.65 -21.39 -11.10
CA ASP A 113 7.13 -21.81 -12.42
C ASP A 113 7.63 -20.60 -13.24
N ALA A 114 8.15 -20.83 -14.44
CA ALA A 114 8.70 -19.76 -15.26
C ALA A 114 7.65 -18.70 -15.70
N ALA A 115 6.38 -19.10 -15.84
CA ALA A 115 5.32 -18.21 -16.28
C ALA A 115 4.85 -17.32 -15.12
N SER A 116 4.51 -17.94 -13.99
CA SER A 116 4.12 -17.27 -12.75
C SER A 116 5.23 -16.40 -12.17
N TRP A 117 6.50 -16.79 -12.32
CA TRP A 117 7.64 -15.94 -11.95
C TRP A 117 7.74 -14.70 -12.84
N GLY A 118 7.59 -14.86 -14.16
CA GLY A 118 7.58 -13.72 -15.08
C GLY A 118 6.45 -12.74 -14.75
N GLU A 119 5.25 -13.27 -14.54
CA GLU A 119 4.07 -12.46 -14.17
C GLU A 119 4.24 -11.77 -12.82
N PHE A 120 4.76 -12.47 -11.80
CA PHE A 120 5.07 -11.90 -10.50
C PHE A 120 6.02 -10.71 -10.62
N ARG A 121 7.12 -10.86 -11.37
CA ARG A 121 8.10 -9.78 -11.54
C ARG A 121 7.47 -8.56 -12.18
N ASP A 122 6.74 -8.74 -13.28
CA ASP A 122 6.11 -7.65 -14.00
C ASP A 122 5.07 -6.92 -13.10
N GLN A 123 4.27 -7.67 -12.34
CA GLN A 123 3.26 -7.10 -11.45
C GLN A 123 3.87 -6.39 -10.23
N VAL A 124 4.95 -6.91 -9.63
CA VAL A 124 5.64 -6.22 -8.53
C VAL A 124 6.22 -4.89 -8.99
N MET A 125 6.86 -4.85 -10.17
CA MET A 125 7.42 -3.61 -10.72
C MET A 125 6.32 -2.57 -10.99
N GLU A 126 5.20 -2.99 -11.57
CA GLU A 126 4.05 -2.10 -11.82
C GLU A 126 3.43 -1.60 -10.50
N LEU A 127 3.25 -2.49 -9.50
CA LEU A 127 2.72 -2.11 -8.20
C LEU A 127 3.65 -1.11 -7.50
N MET A 128 4.96 -1.37 -7.50
CA MET A 128 5.96 -0.47 -6.94
C MET A 128 5.90 0.92 -7.56
N GLU A 129 5.84 1.02 -8.89
CA GLU A 129 5.76 2.32 -9.58
C GLU A 129 4.50 3.08 -9.12
N ARG A 130 3.34 2.42 -9.16
CA ARG A 130 2.06 3.06 -8.83
C ARG A 130 1.97 3.46 -7.37
N GLU A 131 2.32 2.56 -6.45
CA GLU A 131 2.29 2.83 -5.01
C GLU A 131 3.26 3.94 -4.64
N SER A 132 4.49 3.93 -5.19
CA SER A 132 5.47 4.97 -4.90
C SER A 132 4.97 6.35 -5.32
N PHE A 133 4.36 6.47 -6.50
CA PHE A 133 3.79 7.73 -6.94
C PHE A 133 2.55 8.11 -6.13
N HIS A 134 1.67 7.16 -5.84
CA HIS A 134 0.47 7.35 -5.03
C HIS A 134 0.81 7.89 -3.63
N ILE A 135 1.63 7.15 -2.87
CA ILE A 135 2.14 7.54 -1.55
C ILE A 135 2.79 8.92 -1.59
N GLN A 136 3.59 9.24 -2.63
CA GLN A 136 4.19 10.56 -2.75
C GLN A 136 3.15 11.69 -2.77
N LYS A 137 2.02 11.52 -3.48
CA LYS A 137 0.95 12.52 -3.52
C LYS A 137 0.26 12.65 -2.17
N GLU A 138 0.09 11.56 -1.44
CA GLU A 138 -0.52 11.60 -0.12
C GLU A 138 0.38 12.28 0.90
N GLU A 139 1.67 11.93 0.94
CA GLU A 139 2.68 12.56 1.79
C GLU A 139 2.80 14.07 1.54
N MET A 140 2.81 14.47 0.27
CA MET A 140 2.98 15.87 -0.12
C MET A 140 1.67 16.67 -0.09
N GLY A 141 0.52 16.00 -0.20
CA GLY A 141 -0.81 16.60 -0.33
C GLY A 141 -1.72 16.25 0.83
N LEU A 142 -2.17 15.00 0.91
CA LEU A 142 -3.16 14.51 1.87
C LEU A 142 -2.74 14.74 3.33
N ILE A 143 -1.58 14.22 3.73
CA ILE A 143 -1.06 14.31 5.09
C ILE A 143 -0.85 15.78 5.50
N ARG A 144 -0.42 16.63 4.56
CA ARG A 144 -0.33 18.07 4.81
C ARG A 144 -1.70 18.72 4.97
N ALA A 145 -2.68 18.29 4.18
CA ALA A 145 -4.05 18.78 4.28
C ALA A 145 -4.68 18.43 5.62
N LEU A 146 -4.37 17.25 6.21
CA LEU A 146 -4.83 16.90 7.56
C LEU A 146 -4.43 17.95 8.60
N ASN A 147 -3.18 18.43 8.55
CA ASN A 147 -2.67 19.45 9.48
C ASN A 147 -3.36 20.82 9.36
N VAL A 148 -4.00 21.10 8.22
CA VAL A 148 -4.62 22.40 7.93
C VAL A 148 -6.14 22.34 8.05
N LEU A 149 -6.73 21.24 7.58
CA LEU A 149 -8.16 21.08 7.44
C LEU A 149 -8.77 20.38 8.64
N VAL A 150 -8.03 19.55 9.38
CA VAL A 150 -8.56 18.76 10.49
C VAL A 150 -8.13 19.38 11.83
N ASP A 151 -9.10 19.63 12.70
CA ASP A 151 -8.86 20.10 14.07
C ASP A 151 -8.38 18.96 14.96
N ALA A 152 -7.73 19.29 16.08
CA ALA A 152 -7.10 18.30 16.95
C ALA A 152 -8.09 17.28 17.55
N GLU A 153 -9.34 17.65 17.80
CA GLU A 153 -10.35 16.72 18.33
C GLU A 153 -10.72 15.69 17.26
N THR A 154 -11.06 16.14 16.06
CA THR A 154 -11.36 15.26 14.92
C THR A 154 -10.17 14.35 14.58
N ASP A 155 -8.95 14.88 14.63
CA ASP A 155 -7.72 14.11 14.36
C ASP A 155 -7.52 12.95 15.35
N GLN A 156 -7.75 13.19 16.65
CA GLN A 156 -7.66 12.14 17.67
C GLN A 156 -8.75 11.07 17.48
N GLU A 157 -9.96 11.48 17.11
CA GLU A 157 -11.06 10.54 16.80
C GLU A 157 -10.73 9.68 15.57
N LEU A 158 -10.16 10.29 14.52
CA LEU A 158 -9.71 9.58 13.33
C LEU A 158 -8.58 8.61 13.65
N ALA A 159 -7.59 9.02 14.45
CA ALA A 159 -6.49 8.15 14.87
C ALA A 159 -6.99 6.97 15.72
N ALA A 160 -7.96 7.20 16.61
CA ALA A 160 -8.58 6.12 17.39
C ALA A 160 -9.35 5.17 16.48
N ARG A 161 -10.16 5.69 15.55
CA ARG A 161 -10.92 4.88 14.60
C ARG A 161 -10.01 4.08 13.69
N TYR A 162 -8.89 4.64 13.24
CA TYR A 162 -7.95 3.96 12.37
C TYR A 162 -7.33 2.73 13.02
N LYS A 163 -6.96 2.81 14.32
CA LYS A 163 -6.39 1.68 15.07
C LYS A 163 -7.29 0.45 15.08
N ASP A 164 -8.59 0.67 15.19
CA ASP A 164 -9.60 -0.39 15.30
C ASP A 164 -10.33 -0.64 13.96
N TYR A 165 -9.94 0.05 12.88
CA TYR A 165 -10.62 -0.03 11.60
C TYR A 165 -10.42 -1.40 10.97
N THR A 166 -11.55 -2.05 10.69
CA THR A 166 -11.67 -3.28 9.90
C THR A 166 -12.66 -2.96 8.77
N PRO A 167 -12.24 -3.08 7.49
CA PRO A 167 -13.13 -2.86 6.35
C PRO A 167 -14.28 -3.88 6.28
#